data_AF-A0A2N8E3J4-F1
#
_entry.id   AF-A0A2N8E3J4-F1
#
_cell.length_a   1.000
_cell.length_b   1.000
_cell.length_c   1.000
_cell.angle_alpha   90.00
_cell.angle_beta   90.00
_cell.angle_gamma   90.00
#
_symmetry.space_group_name_H-M   'P 1'
#
loop_
_entity.id
_entity.type
_entity.pdbx_description
1 polymer ?
#
loop_
_entity_poly.entity_id
_entity_poly.type
_entity_poly.pdbx_seq_one_letter_code
_entity_poly.pdbx_strand_id
1 'polypeptide(L)'
;MLKYLIAGSVIALTLSSTVYANCLEATSFKKLSDGKFEATSPYGKVEVDVDPGSASESDVQALPFTAARAKETTTNAARVICQYESKGSEIGASLVLKKGSPINLTGPDWKNDDCATKDGDVQKCAFN
;
A
#
# COMPACT_ATOMS: atom_id res chain seq x y z
N MET A 1 -35.03 -38.36 -34.97
CA MET A 1 -33.64 -37.90 -34.78
C MET A 1 -33.60 -36.97 -33.58
N LEU A 2 -33.14 -37.47 -32.43
CA LEU A 2 -33.18 -36.79 -31.13
C LEU A 2 -31.86 -36.05 -30.95
N LYS A 3 -31.88 -34.71 -31.00
CA LYS A 3 -30.70 -33.87 -30.76
C LYS A 3 -30.70 -33.41 -29.30
N TYR A 4 -29.81 -34.00 -28.51
CA TYR A 4 -29.50 -33.60 -27.15
C TYR A 4 -28.81 -32.23 -27.15
N LEU A 5 -29.41 -31.24 -26.51
CA LEU A 5 -28.76 -29.99 -26.13
C LEU A 5 -28.33 -30.14 -24.66
N ILE A 6 -27.05 -30.41 -24.45
CA ILE A 6 -26.46 -30.39 -23.12
C ILE A 6 -26.18 -28.92 -22.80
N ALA A 7 -26.98 -28.35 -21.92
CA ALA A 7 -26.76 -27.02 -21.35
C ALA A 7 -25.54 -27.10 -20.42
N GLY A 8 -24.38 -26.64 -20.92
CA GLY A 8 -23.18 -26.45 -20.13
C GLY A 8 -23.32 -25.18 -19.30
N SER A 9 -23.75 -25.33 -18.05
CA SER A 9 -23.73 -24.26 -17.05
C SER A 9 -22.27 -23.93 -16.73
N VAL A 10 -21.74 -22.86 -17.33
CA VAL A 10 -20.47 -22.27 -16.92
C VAL A 10 -20.69 -21.60 -15.57
N ILE A 11 -20.34 -22.30 -14.49
CA ILE A 11 -20.26 -21.71 -13.15
C ILE A 11 -19.05 -20.78 -13.18
N ALA A 12 -19.28 -19.49 -13.41
CA ALA A 12 -18.30 -18.46 -13.20
C ALA A 12 -18.06 -18.34 -11.68
N LEU A 13 -17.08 -19.11 -11.18
CA LEU A 13 -16.47 -18.86 -9.87
C LEU A 13 -15.79 -17.49 -9.95
N THR A 14 -16.50 -16.44 -9.56
CA THR A 14 -15.88 -15.16 -9.24
C THR A 14 -15.06 -15.40 -7.97
N LEU A 15 -13.78 -15.75 -8.12
CA LEU A 15 -12.83 -15.65 -7.02
C LEU A 15 -12.79 -14.18 -6.62
N SER A 16 -13.50 -13.82 -5.56
CA SER A 16 -13.26 -12.59 -4.83
C SER A 16 -11.89 -12.76 -4.17
N SER A 17 -10.82 -12.50 -4.92
CA SER A 17 -9.49 -12.40 -4.37
C SER A 17 -9.55 -11.31 -3.30
N THR A 18 -9.38 -11.70 -2.04
CA THR A 18 -9.03 -10.77 -0.98
C THR A 18 -7.72 -10.13 -1.41
N VAL A 19 -7.80 -8.93 -1.96
CA VAL A 19 -6.62 -8.15 -2.34
C VAL A 19 -5.95 -7.77 -1.02
N TYR A 20 -4.95 -8.55 -0.62
CA TYR A 20 -4.01 -8.14 0.42
C TYR A 20 -3.35 -6.86 -0.08
N ALA A 21 -3.50 -5.79 0.68
CA ALA A 21 -2.82 -4.53 0.44
C ALA A 21 -1.67 -4.38 1.43
N ASN A 22 -0.62 -3.74 0.97
CA ASN A 22 0.54 -3.40 1.77
C ASN A 22 0.91 -1.95 1.45
N CYS A 23 1.77 -1.36 2.30
CA CYS A 23 2.46 -0.13 1.93
C CYS A 23 3.21 -0.34 0.61
N LEU A 24 3.25 0.68 -0.23
CA LEU A 24 3.91 0.59 -1.54
C LEU A 24 5.43 0.52 -1.35
N GLU A 25 6.14 -0.09 -2.28
CA GLU A 25 7.60 0.01 -2.31
C GLU A 25 8.01 1.42 -2.74
N ALA A 26 9.07 1.97 -2.14
CA ALA A 26 9.56 3.32 -2.46
C ALA A 26 9.98 3.44 -3.94
N THR A 27 10.39 2.33 -4.57
CA THR A 27 10.70 2.23 -6.00
C THR A 27 9.52 2.56 -6.92
N SER A 28 8.28 2.58 -6.39
CA SER A 28 7.09 2.99 -7.13
C SER A 28 6.87 4.51 -7.16
N PHE A 29 7.65 5.28 -6.40
CA PHE A 29 7.46 6.72 -6.24
C PHE A 29 8.08 7.47 -7.41
N LYS A 30 7.33 8.42 -7.96
CA LYS A 30 7.76 9.23 -9.10
C LYS A 30 7.71 10.70 -8.77
N LYS A 31 8.76 11.43 -9.12
CA LYS A 31 8.80 12.89 -9.03
C LYS A 31 8.14 13.48 -10.27
N LEU A 32 7.11 14.26 -10.06
CA LEU A 32 6.40 15.00 -11.09
C LEU A 32 7.19 16.26 -11.48
N SER A 33 6.82 16.85 -12.62
CA SER A 33 7.47 18.06 -13.13
C SER A 33 7.31 19.29 -12.24
N ASP A 34 6.30 19.30 -11.36
CA ASP A 34 6.08 20.34 -10.35
C ASP A 34 6.88 20.11 -9.05
N GLY A 35 7.68 19.04 -9.01
CA GLY A 35 8.53 18.68 -7.88
C GLY A 35 7.86 17.82 -6.81
N LYS A 36 6.56 17.54 -6.91
CA LYS A 36 5.84 16.66 -5.99
C LYS A 36 6.11 15.19 -6.29
N PHE A 37 5.89 14.33 -5.31
CA PHE A 37 5.98 12.89 -5.49
C PHE A 37 4.60 12.24 -5.51
N GLU A 38 4.41 11.26 -6.39
CA GLU A 38 3.20 10.47 -6.52
C GLU A 38 3.54 8.98 -6.60
N ALA A 39 2.65 8.14 -6.10
CA ALA A 39 2.67 6.69 -6.30
C ALA A 39 1.29 6.21 -6.79
N THR A 40 1.25 5.05 -7.45
CA THR A 40 -0.01 4.41 -7.85
C THR A 40 -0.29 3.22 -6.94
N SER A 41 -1.40 3.29 -6.19
CA SER A 41 -1.90 2.20 -5.36
C SER A 41 -3.07 1.47 -6.04
N PRO A 42 -3.47 0.28 -5.54
CA PRO A 42 -4.71 -0.36 -5.95
C PRO A 42 -5.97 0.51 -5.75
N TYR A 43 -5.88 1.53 -4.89
CA TYR A 43 -6.97 2.47 -4.59
C TYR A 43 -6.88 3.78 -5.41
N GLY A 44 -5.92 3.87 -6.33
CA GLY A 44 -5.67 5.05 -7.16
C GLY A 44 -4.35 5.74 -6.84
N LYS A 45 -4.16 6.92 -7.45
CA LYS A 45 -2.99 7.76 -7.26
C LYS A 45 -2.96 8.35 -5.85
N VAL A 46 -1.79 8.34 -5.24
CA VAL A 46 -1.56 8.88 -3.89
C VAL A 46 -0.36 9.81 -3.91
N GLU A 47 -0.50 10.96 -3.27
CA GLU A 47 0.62 11.87 -3.02
C GLU A 47 1.57 11.23 -2.01
N VAL A 48 2.87 11.38 -2.26
CA VAL A 48 3.93 11.00 -1.33
C VAL A 48 4.52 12.30 -0.79
N ASP A 49 4.41 12.46 0.52
CA ASP A 49 5.04 13.58 1.23
C ASP A 49 6.51 13.26 1.43
N VAL A 50 7.40 14.16 1.00
CA VAL A 50 8.86 13.98 1.00
C VAL A 50 9.50 15.22 1.62
N ASP A 51 10.35 14.99 2.63
CA ASP A 51 11.12 16.03 3.30
C ASP A 51 12.62 15.68 3.25
N PRO A 52 13.50 16.59 2.80
CA PRO A 52 13.17 17.85 2.12
C PRO A 52 12.58 17.60 0.73
N GLY A 53 11.60 18.41 0.31
CA GLY A 53 10.99 18.30 -1.02
C GLY A 53 11.96 18.50 -2.20
N SER A 54 13.18 18.99 -1.93
CA SER A 54 14.28 19.06 -2.88
C SER A 54 14.94 17.71 -3.19
N ALA A 55 14.65 16.65 -2.42
CA ALA A 55 15.23 15.31 -2.60
C ALA A 55 15.06 14.80 -4.04
N SER A 56 16.08 14.11 -4.56
CA SER A 56 16.00 13.53 -5.90
C SER A 56 15.07 12.32 -5.91
N GLU A 57 14.57 11.94 -7.10
CA GLU A 57 13.76 10.73 -7.23
C GLU A 57 14.53 9.48 -6.80
N SER A 58 15.80 9.38 -7.17
CA SER A 58 16.66 8.25 -6.81
C SER A 58 16.88 8.13 -5.30
N ASP A 59 17.03 9.24 -4.59
CA ASP A 59 17.22 9.20 -3.14
C ASP A 59 15.96 8.71 -2.43
N VAL A 60 14.80 9.18 -2.89
CA VAL A 60 13.50 8.76 -2.36
C VAL A 60 13.23 7.28 -2.64
N GLN A 61 13.52 6.81 -3.86
CA GLN A 61 13.37 5.39 -4.23
C GLN A 61 14.32 4.45 -3.47
N ALA A 62 15.41 4.98 -2.90
CA ALA A 62 16.34 4.23 -2.07
C ALA A 62 15.93 4.14 -0.59
N LEU A 63 14.88 4.85 -0.16
CA LEU A 63 14.41 4.80 1.22
C LEU A 63 13.77 3.43 1.52
N PRO A 64 14.21 2.73 2.58
CA PRO A 64 13.54 1.52 3.01
C PRO A 64 12.22 1.87 3.70
N PHE A 65 11.24 1.00 3.55
CA PHE A 65 10.06 1.04 4.40
C PHE A 65 10.45 0.80 5.86
N THR A 66 9.87 1.54 6.80
CA THR A 66 10.23 1.43 8.22
C THR A 66 9.02 1.11 9.09
N ALA A 67 7.89 1.75 8.84
CA ALA A 67 6.72 1.60 9.68
C ALA A 67 5.41 1.90 8.95
N ALA A 68 4.33 1.36 9.49
CA ALA A 68 2.97 1.70 9.12
C ALA A 68 2.12 1.95 10.37
N ARG A 69 1.18 2.88 10.27
CA ARG A 69 0.15 3.12 11.30
C ARG A 69 -1.23 3.08 10.67
N ALA A 70 -2.08 2.21 11.20
CA ALA A 70 -3.48 2.16 10.84
C ALA A 70 -4.28 3.20 11.64
N LYS A 71 -5.30 3.80 11.03
CA LYS A 71 -6.23 4.71 11.71
C LYS A 71 -7.64 4.45 11.24
N GLU A 72 -8.60 4.62 12.15
CA GLU A 72 -10.04 4.55 11.86
C GLU A 72 -10.45 3.20 11.23
N THR A 73 -9.78 2.12 11.64
CA THR A 73 -9.81 0.76 11.06
C THR A 73 -11.20 0.15 10.95
N THR A 74 -12.17 0.59 11.73
CA THR A 74 -13.53 0.05 11.76
C THR A 74 -14.54 0.82 10.90
N THR A 75 -14.09 1.84 10.15
CA THR A 75 -14.98 2.74 9.39
C THR A 75 -14.57 2.87 7.93
N ASN A 76 -15.40 3.51 7.10
CA ASN A 76 -15.04 3.84 5.72
C ASN A 76 -13.96 4.94 5.61
N ALA A 77 -13.57 5.56 6.73
CA ALA A 77 -12.47 6.51 6.79
C ALA A 77 -11.12 5.82 7.10
N ALA A 78 -11.11 4.48 7.17
CA ALA A 78 -9.92 3.70 7.45
C ALA A 78 -8.78 4.01 6.47
N ARG A 79 -7.59 4.19 7.04
CA ARG A 79 -6.37 4.54 6.31
C ARG A 79 -5.14 3.93 6.97
N VAL A 80 -4.11 3.73 6.16
CA VAL A 80 -2.78 3.34 6.61
C VAL A 80 -1.79 4.41 6.21
N ILE A 81 -1.02 4.89 7.17
CA ILE A 81 0.08 5.84 6.98
C ILE A 81 1.36 5.02 6.89
N CYS A 82 2.06 5.08 5.77
CA CYS A 82 3.30 4.36 5.51
C CYS A 82 4.49 5.32 5.62
N GLN A 83 5.57 4.87 6.26
CA GLN A 83 6.78 5.66 6.51
C GLN A 83 8.01 4.98 5.90
N TYR A 84 8.89 5.80 5.35
CA TYR A 84 10.12 5.38 4.67
C TYR A 84 11.26 6.29 5.10
N GLU A 85 12.25 5.72 5.76
CA GLU A 85 13.33 6.47 6.40
C GLU A 85 14.61 5.63 6.38
N SER A 86 15.75 6.28 6.16
CA SER A 86 17.06 5.62 6.25
C SER A 86 17.87 6.19 7.41
N LYS A 87 18.53 5.31 8.17
CA LYS A 87 19.34 5.74 9.32
C LYS A 87 20.48 6.65 8.85
N GLY A 88 20.51 7.88 9.37
CA GLY A 88 21.53 8.88 9.02
C GLY A 88 21.26 9.62 7.72
N SER A 89 20.10 9.42 7.09
CA SER A 89 19.57 10.26 6.03
C SER A 89 18.80 11.44 6.62
N GLU A 90 18.91 12.60 5.99
CA GLU A 90 18.03 13.75 6.27
C GLU A 90 16.73 13.68 5.43
N ILE A 91 16.59 12.64 4.60
CA ILE A 91 15.45 12.42 3.71
C ILE A 91 14.49 11.41 4.34
N GLY A 92 13.23 11.79 4.42
CA GLY A 92 12.11 10.93 4.79
C GLY A 92 10.98 11.02 3.77
N ALA A 93 10.21 9.95 3.64
CA ALA A 93 8.99 9.95 2.85
C ALA A 93 7.84 9.31 3.62
N SER A 94 6.63 9.78 3.36
CA SER A 94 5.42 9.15 3.87
C SER A 94 4.27 9.23 2.86
N LEU A 95 3.35 8.28 2.94
CA LEU A 95 2.12 8.31 2.15
C LEU A 95 0.95 7.81 2.96
N VAL A 96 -0.27 8.15 2.51
CA VAL A 96 -1.51 7.72 3.15
C VAL A 96 -2.34 6.91 2.16
N LEU A 97 -2.49 5.62 2.44
CA LEU A 97 -3.39 4.74 1.72
C LEU A 97 -4.79 4.84 2.34
N LYS A 98 -5.73 5.42 1.60
CA LYS A 98 -7.15 5.49 1.99
C LYS A 98 -7.88 4.33 1.35
N LYS A 99 -8.39 3.41 2.15
CA LYS A 99 -9.05 2.20 1.63
C LYS A 99 -10.53 2.42 1.29
N GLY A 100 -11.21 3.29 2.02
CA GLY A 100 -12.65 3.54 1.84
C GLY A 100 -13.56 2.47 2.46
N SER A 101 -12.99 1.51 3.19
CA SER A 101 -13.70 0.44 3.90
C SER A 101 -12.90 0.00 5.13
N PRO A 102 -13.51 -0.66 6.13
CA PRO A 102 -12.81 -1.17 7.30
C PRO A 102 -11.59 -2.02 6.91
N ILE A 103 -10.52 -1.93 7.71
CA ILE A 103 -9.24 -2.59 7.49
C ILE A 103 -9.04 -3.68 8.53
N ASN A 104 -8.64 -4.88 8.11
CA ASN A 104 -8.06 -5.86 9.03
C ASN A 104 -6.53 -5.89 8.85
N LEU A 105 -5.82 -5.85 9.98
CA LEU A 105 -4.37 -5.87 10.03
C LEU A 105 -3.91 -7.33 10.07
N THR A 106 -3.29 -7.80 8.98
CA THR A 106 -2.98 -9.23 8.77
C THR A 106 -1.49 -9.55 8.80
N GLY A 107 -0.65 -8.53 8.65
CA GLY A 107 0.80 -8.66 8.69
C GLY A 107 1.31 -9.11 10.07
N PRO A 108 2.38 -9.94 10.11
CA PRO A 108 2.93 -10.48 11.35
C PRO A 108 3.50 -9.44 12.32
N ASP A 109 3.88 -8.25 11.84
CA ASP A 109 4.56 -7.23 12.66
C ASP A 109 3.60 -6.17 13.22
N TRP A 110 2.29 -6.27 12.96
CA TRP A 110 1.30 -5.41 13.59
C TRP A 110 1.22 -5.65 15.10
N LYS A 111 1.22 -4.55 15.86
CA LYS A 111 1.00 -4.48 17.30
C LYS A 111 -0.07 -3.44 17.56
N ASN A 112 -1.31 -3.88 17.71
CA ASN A 112 -2.48 -3.02 17.63
C ASN A 112 -2.49 -2.30 16.27
N ASP A 113 -2.61 -0.97 16.27
CA ASP A 113 -2.67 -0.14 15.06
C ASP A 113 -1.29 0.33 14.57
N ASP A 114 -0.19 -0.17 15.12
CA ASP A 114 1.18 0.18 14.74
C ASP A 114 1.94 -1.04 14.19
N CYS A 115 2.70 -0.86 13.12
CA CYS A 115 3.59 -1.88 12.56
C CYS A 115 4.95 -1.26 12.26
N ALA A 116 6.02 -1.99 12.50
CA ALA A 116 7.38 -1.55 12.22
C ALA A 116 8.24 -2.73 11.78
N THR A 117 9.10 -2.51 10.79
CA THR A 117 10.00 -3.52 10.24
C THR A 117 11.45 -3.06 10.36
N LYS A 118 12.38 -4.01 10.33
CA LYS A 118 13.83 -3.72 10.35
C LYS A 118 14.52 -3.99 9.02
N ASP A 119 13.87 -4.77 8.17
CA ASP A 119 14.38 -5.26 6.89
C ASP A 119 13.67 -4.64 5.68
N GLY A 120 12.76 -3.70 5.90
CA GLY A 120 12.07 -2.98 4.82
C GLY A 120 10.95 -3.76 4.15
N ASP A 121 10.60 -4.94 4.68
CA ASP A 121 9.58 -5.79 4.06
C ASP A 121 8.15 -5.27 4.35
N VAL A 122 7.56 -4.60 3.35
CA VAL A 122 6.19 -4.07 3.44
C VAL A 122 5.14 -5.16 3.71
N GLN A 123 5.41 -6.42 3.38
CA GLN A 123 4.46 -7.54 3.59
C GLN A 123 4.26 -7.84 5.08
N LYS A 124 5.24 -7.50 5.92
CA LYS A 124 5.10 -7.67 7.37
C LYS A 124 4.06 -6.74 7.99
N CYS A 125 3.70 -5.68 7.28
CA CYS A 125 2.63 -4.76 7.61
C CYS A 125 1.42 -4.89 6.66
N ALA A 126 1.21 -6.08 6.07
CA ALA A 126 0.05 -6.33 5.22
C ALA A 126 -1.29 -6.08 5.95
N PHE A 127 -2.30 -5.69 5.19
CA PHE A 127 -3.66 -5.43 5.65
C PHE A 127 -4.67 -5.75 4.52
N ASN A 128 -5.94 -5.95 4.86
CA ASN A 128 -6.98 -6.25 3.88
C ASN A 128 -8.30 -5.58 4.15
#